data_AF-A0A9E0Q0J6-F1
#
_entry.id   AF-A0A9E0Q0J6-F1
#
_cell.length_a   1.000
_cell.length_b   1.000
_cell.length_c   1.000
_cell.angle_alpha   90.00
_cell.angle_beta   90.00
_cell.angle_gamma   90.00
#
_symmetry.space_group_name_H-M   'P 1'
#
loop_
_entity.id
_entity.type
_entity.pdbx_description
1 polymer ?
#
loop_
_entity_poly.entity_id
_entity_poly.type
_entity_poly.pdbx_seq_one_letter_code
_entity_poly.pdbx_strand_id
1 'polypeptide(L)'
;FVTGHLKDGSCNLDWTALARPRQTVVIYMGLTGLADICTQLMKHGLSADWPAAVVAQGTLDVQRVVTATLSTLAEAVAREGLQSPCLTIVGEVVKLRDELAWFGQQATNAPTSVDLATLTR
;
A
#
# COMPACT_ATOMS: atom_id res chain seq x y z
N PHE A 1 -4.67 4.59 12.50
CA PHE A 1 -3.75 5.50 11.79
C PHE A 1 -2.67 5.95 12.75
N VAL A 2 -1.39 5.94 12.34
CA VAL A 2 -0.26 6.40 13.16
C VAL A 2 0.78 7.12 12.30
N THR A 3 1.65 7.93 12.92
CA THR A 3 2.82 8.53 12.27
C THR A 3 4.06 7.68 12.55
N GLY A 4 4.80 7.30 11.51
CA GLY A 4 6.08 6.59 11.60
C GLY A 4 7.28 7.49 11.90
N HIS A 5 7.05 8.77 12.20
CA HIS A 5 8.10 9.71 12.56
C HIS A 5 7.76 10.40 13.89
N LEU A 6 8.60 10.18 14.90
CA LEU A 6 8.69 11.05 16.08
C LEU A 6 9.87 12.00 15.88
N LYS A 7 9.80 13.19 16.48
CA LYS A 7 10.80 14.27 16.38
C LYS A 7 12.24 13.86 16.72
N ASP A 8 12.45 12.69 17.32
CA ASP A 8 13.75 12.15 17.75
C ASP A 8 14.31 11.05 16.84
N GLY A 9 13.64 10.76 15.71
CA GLY A 9 14.05 9.69 14.79
C GLY A 9 13.70 8.29 15.28
N SER A 10 13.07 8.14 16.45
CA SER A 10 12.60 6.86 16.96
C SER A 10 11.17 6.56 16.47
N CYS A 11 10.88 5.30 16.16
CA CYS A 11 9.51 4.80 16.04
C CYS A 11 9.07 4.26 17.42
N ASN A 12 8.77 5.14 18.37
CA ASN A 12 8.19 4.71 19.66
C ASN A 12 6.67 4.62 19.54
N LEU A 13 6.20 3.60 18.83
CA LEU A 13 4.78 3.29 18.67
C LEU A 13 4.35 2.21 19.66
N ASP A 14 3.05 2.16 19.98
CA ASP A 14 2.47 1.03 20.71
C ASP A 14 2.38 -0.19 19.77
N TRP A 15 3.52 -0.89 19.63
CA TRP A 15 3.68 -2.00 18.72
C TRP A 15 2.74 -3.16 19.04
N THR A 16 2.45 -3.40 20.31
CA THR A 16 1.48 -4.41 20.76
C THR A 16 0.08 -4.07 20.28
N ALA A 17 -0.34 -2.80 20.37
CA ALA A 17 -1.62 -2.38 19.81
C ALA A 17 -1.65 -2.47 18.29
N LEU A 18 -0.54 -2.18 17.60
CA LEU A 18 -0.44 -2.21 16.13
C LEU A 18 -0.31 -3.62 15.53
N ALA A 19 0.20 -4.59 16.29
CA ALA A 19 0.38 -5.96 15.83
C ALA A 19 -0.84 -6.88 16.11
N ARG A 20 -2.00 -6.32 16.49
CA ARG A 20 -3.21 -7.11 16.72
C ARG A 20 -3.71 -7.72 15.40
N PRO A 21 -4.04 -9.03 15.37
CA PRO A 21 -4.70 -9.63 14.21
C PRO A 21 -6.05 -8.96 13.92
N ARG A 22 -6.52 -9.07 12.67
CA ARG A 22 -7.84 -8.59 12.21
C ARG A 22 -8.04 -7.06 12.27
N GLN A 23 -6.97 -6.29 12.27
CA GLN A 23 -7.04 -4.84 12.08
C GLN A 23 -6.25 -4.42 10.82
N THR A 24 -6.61 -3.25 10.31
CA THR A 24 -5.82 -2.59 9.27
C THR A 24 -5.08 -1.43 9.90
N VAL A 25 -3.75 -1.46 9.82
CA VAL A 25 -2.89 -0.38 10.27
C VAL A 25 -2.50 0.45 9.06
N VAL A 26 -2.64 1.76 9.19
CA VAL A 26 -2.18 2.72 8.19
C VAL A 26 -1.19 3.67 8.86
N ILE A 27 0.00 3.77 8.27
CA ILE A 27 1.16 4.50 8.80
C ILE A 27 1.52 5.62 7.82
N TYR A 28 1.46 6.86 8.30
CA TYR A 28 1.94 8.05 7.60
C TYR A 28 3.43 8.25 7.85
N MET A 29 4.17 8.77 6.88
CA MET A 29 5.59 9.11 7.02
C MET A 29 6.46 7.92 7.48
N GLY A 30 6.04 6.69 7.17
CA GLY A 30 6.75 5.46 7.56
C GLY A 30 7.83 4.99 6.59
N LEU A 31 8.08 5.71 5.49
CA LEU A 31 8.98 5.24 4.42
C LEU A 31 10.42 5.09 4.89
N THR A 32 10.97 6.10 5.58
CA THR A 32 12.35 6.09 6.07
C THR A 32 12.60 4.99 7.12
N GLY A 33 11.58 4.69 7.95
CA GLY A 33 11.64 3.67 9.00
C GLY A 33 10.98 2.35 8.61
N LEU A 34 10.74 2.09 7.33
CA LEU A 34 9.87 0.99 6.89
C LEU A 34 10.40 -0.39 7.33
N ALA A 35 11.71 -0.62 7.25
CA ALA A 35 12.34 -1.86 7.68
C ALA A 35 12.15 -2.09 9.19
N ASP A 36 12.33 -1.05 10.00
CA ASP A 36 12.14 -1.11 11.45
C ASP A 36 10.67 -1.35 11.81
N ILE A 37 9.74 -0.66 11.14
CA ILE A 37 8.30 -0.88 11.31
C ILE A 37 7.94 -2.33 11.02
N CYS A 38 8.38 -2.90 9.89
CA CYS A 38 8.09 -4.29 9.55
C CYS A 38 8.66 -5.25 10.60
N THR A 39 9.90 -5.00 11.03
CA THR A 39 10.57 -5.77 12.08
C THR A 39 9.81 -5.74 13.40
N GLN A 40 9.39 -4.55 13.85
CA GLN A 40 8.67 -4.41 15.12
C GLN A 40 7.30 -5.06 15.08
N LEU A 41 6.56 -4.91 13.98
CA LEU A 41 5.27 -5.56 13.79
C LEU A 41 5.38 -7.10 13.84
N MET A 42 6.40 -7.67 13.19
CA MET A 42 6.66 -9.11 13.27
C MET A 42 7.04 -9.55 14.69
N LYS A 43 7.93 -8.80 15.37
CA LYS A 43 8.33 -9.07 16.76
C LYS A 43 7.15 -9.06 17.74
N HIS A 44 6.11 -8.29 17.45
CA HIS A 44 4.93 -8.14 18.32
C HIS A 44 3.73 -9.01 17.91
N GLY A 45 3.93 -9.95 16.99
CA GLY A 45 2.98 -11.06 16.75
C GLY A 45 2.34 -11.11 15.37
N LEU A 46 2.66 -10.22 14.43
CA LEU A 46 2.25 -10.38 13.04
C LEU A 46 3.13 -11.40 12.32
N SER A 47 2.53 -12.22 11.45
CA SER A 47 3.27 -13.18 10.63
C SER A 47 4.21 -12.48 9.65
N ALA A 48 5.33 -13.11 9.31
CA ALA A 48 6.22 -12.66 8.24
C ALA A 48 5.49 -12.53 6.90
N ASP A 49 4.51 -13.39 6.65
CA ASP A 49 3.69 -13.42 5.44
C ASP A 49 2.50 -12.44 5.50
N TRP A 50 2.41 -11.62 6.54
CA TRP A 50 1.29 -10.72 6.70
C TRP A 50 1.27 -9.67 5.57
N PRO A 51 0.13 -9.47 4.88
CA PRO A 51 0.08 -8.59 3.72
C PRO A 51 0.29 -7.12 4.10
N ALA A 52 1.05 -6.42 3.26
CA ALA A 52 1.30 -4.99 3.40
C ALA A 52 1.51 -4.31 2.04
N ALA A 53 1.27 -3.01 1.98
CA ALA A 53 1.42 -2.21 0.80
C ALA A 53 2.00 -0.83 1.12
N VAL A 54 2.72 -0.24 0.17
CA VAL A 54 3.09 1.17 0.18
C VAL A 54 2.52 1.85 -1.06
N VAL A 55 1.79 2.94 -0.84
CA VAL A 55 1.23 3.80 -1.89
C VAL A 55 2.02 5.10 -1.89
N ALA A 56 2.76 5.36 -2.96
CA ALA A 56 3.47 6.61 -3.19
C ALA A 56 2.64 7.53 -4.09
N GLN A 57 2.66 8.83 -3.82
CA GLN A 57 2.01 9.85 -4.64
C GLN A 57 0.53 9.53 -4.91
N GLY A 58 -0.18 9.14 -3.85
CA GLY A 58 -1.57 8.70 -3.91
C GLY A 58 -2.48 9.71 -4.61
N THR A 59 -3.44 9.23 -5.39
CA THR A 59 -4.41 10.03 -6.17
C THR A 59 -3.83 10.91 -7.29
N LEU A 60 -2.52 10.88 -7.51
CA LEU A 60 -1.86 11.55 -8.63
C LEU A 60 -1.67 10.57 -9.79
N ASP A 61 -1.52 11.09 -11.01
CA ASP A 61 -1.28 10.25 -12.22
C ASP A 61 0.02 9.44 -12.14
N VAL A 62 0.95 9.91 -11.31
CA VAL A 62 2.25 9.27 -11.03
C VAL A 62 2.21 8.32 -9.84
N GLN A 63 1.01 7.96 -9.35
CA GLN A 63 0.83 7.04 -8.24
C GLN A 63 1.55 5.70 -8.51
N ARG A 64 2.29 5.24 -7.51
CA ARG A 64 2.93 3.92 -7.53
C ARG A 64 2.51 3.13 -6.31
N VAL A 65 2.23 1.85 -6.49
CA VAL A 65 1.83 0.95 -5.41
C VAL A 65 2.70 -0.29 -5.43
N VAL A 66 3.29 -0.60 -4.28
CA VAL A 66 4.04 -1.82 -4.04
C VAL A 66 3.30 -2.63 -3.00
N THR A 67 2.98 -3.88 -3.33
CA THR A 67 2.36 -4.84 -2.43
C THR A 67 3.34 -5.98 -2.15
N ALA A 68 3.45 -6.39 -0.90
CA ALA A 68 4.36 -7.46 -0.48
C ALA A 68 3.92 -8.04 0.89
N THR A 69 4.72 -8.95 1.42
CA THR A 69 4.60 -9.41 2.82
C THR A 69 5.42 -8.52 3.75
N LEU A 70 5.15 -8.55 5.06
CA LEU A 70 5.98 -7.83 6.04
C LEU A 70 7.47 -8.18 5.94
N SER A 71 7.82 -9.43 5.62
CA SER A 71 9.21 -9.85 5.46
C SER A 71 9.91 -9.26 4.24
N THR A 72 9.18 -8.89 3.18
CA THR A 72 9.76 -8.51 1.88
C THR A 72 9.45 -7.07 1.46
N LEU A 73 8.55 -6.39 2.18
CA LEU A 73 8.05 -5.06 1.79
C LEU A 73 9.15 -4.01 1.69
N ALA A 74 10.04 -3.93 2.68
CA ALA A 74 11.10 -2.92 2.68
C ALA A 74 12.04 -3.07 1.48
N GLU A 75 12.41 -4.31 1.15
CA GLU A 75 13.24 -4.62 -0.02
C GLU A 75 12.52 -4.32 -1.32
N ALA A 76 11.24 -4.70 -1.44
CA ALA A 76 10.43 -4.43 -2.62
C ALA A 76 10.29 -2.92 -2.88
N VAL A 77 10.05 -2.14 -1.83
CA VAL A 77 9.92 -0.67 -1.91
C VAL A 77 11.26 -0.02 -2.29
N ALA A 78 12.37 -0.49 -1.72
CA ALA A 78 13.70 0.00 -2.06
C ALA A 78 14.08 -0.30 -3.51
N ARG A 79 13.78 -1.52 -4.00
CA ARG A 79 14.02 -1.93 -5.39
C ARG A 79 13.25 -1.07 -6.39
N GLU A 80 12.02 -0.70 -6.05
CA GLU A 80 11.17 0.15 -6.89
C GLU A 80 11.49 1.66 -6.76
N GLY A 81 12.37 2.05 -5.83
CA GLY A 81 12.82 3.42 -5.66
C GLY A 81 11.71 4.40 -5.26
N LEU A 82 10.71 3.96 -4.49
CA LEU A 82 9.59 4.82 -4.08
C LEU A 82 10.10 6.01 -3.27
N GLN A 83 9.51 7.17 -3.55
CA GLN A 83 9.80 8.42 -2.85
C GLN A 83 8.55 8.97 -2.17
N SER A 84 8.77 9.68 -1.07
CA SER A 84 7.72 10.42 -0.37
C SER A 84 6.99 11.41 -1.29
N PRO A 85 5.71 11.73 -1.02
CA PRO A 85 4.89 11.24 0.09
C PRO A 85 4.38 9.80 -0.13
N CYS A 86 4.45 8.99 0.93
CA CYS A 86 4.01 7.59 0.93
C CYS A 86 3.09 7.27 2.11
N LEU A 87 2.19 6.33 1.89
CA LEU A 87 1.31 5.73 2.88
C LEU A 87 1.59 4.22 2.97
N THR A 88 1.89 3.71 4.15
CA THR A 88 2.06 2.27 4.38
C THR A 88 0.78 1.69 4.97
N ILE A 89 0.27 0.62 4.39
CA ILE A 89 -0.94 -0.09 4.79
C ILE A 89 -0.54 -1.52 5.16
N VAL A 90 -0.93 -2.00 6.33
CA VAL A 90 -0.63 -3.35 6.83
C VAL A 90 -1.94 -4.01 7.23
N GLY A 91 -2.26 -5.16 6.66
CA GLY A 91 -3.54 -5.84 6.90
C GLY A 91 -4.03 -6.65 5.72
N GLU A 92 -4.96 -7.58 5.98
CA GLU A 92 -5.54 -8.45 4.97
C GLU A 92 -6.28 -7.71 3.86
N VAL A 93 -6.70 -6.47 4.10
CA VAL A 93 -7.32 -5.60 3.08
C VAL A 93 -6.42 -5.37 1.86
N VAL A 94 -5.11 -5.53 2.00
CA VAL A 94 -4.16 -5.44 0.87
C VAL A 94 -4.43 -6.53 -0.17
N LYS A 95 -4.94 -7.71 0.24
CA LYS A 95 -5.30 -8.79 -0.69
C LYS A 95 -6.43 -8.40 -1.65
N LEU A 96 -7.29 -7.46 -1.25
CA LEU A 96 -8.40 -6.96 -2.08
C LEU A 96 -7.92 -5.98 -3.17
N ARG A 97 -6.64 -5.62 -3.19
CA ARG A 97 -6.09 -4.67 -4.16
C ARG A 97 -6.39 -5.10 -5.59
N ASP A 98 -6.11 -6.34 -5.95
CA ASP A 98 -6.22 -6.79 -7.34
C ASP A 98 -7.68 -6.82 -7.81
N GLU A 99 -8.62 -7.11 -6.91
CA GLU A 99 -10.06 -7.09 -7.20
C GLU A 99 -10.64 -5.68 -7.33
N LEU A 100 -10.06 -4.69 -6.63
CA LEU A 100 -10.58 -3.32 -6.53
C LEU A 100 -9.70 -2.28 -7.23
N ALA A 101 -8.71 -2.71 -8.03
CA ALA A 101 -7.76 -1.82 -8.69
C ALA A 101 -8.40 -1.08 -9.89
N TRP A 102 -9.12 0.01 -9.62
CA TRP A 102 -9.77 0.84 -10.65
C TRP A 102 -8.96 2.11 -11.05
N PHE A 103 -8.13 2.62 -10.14
CA PHE A 103 -7.39 3.88 -10.35
C PHE A 103 -6.13 3.66 -11.18
N GLY A 104 -5.92 4.45 -12.23
CA GLY A 104 -4.79 4.31 -13.16
C GLY A 104 -5.02 3.29 -14.29
N GLN A 105 -6.16 2.57 -14.29
CA GLN A 105 -6.68 1.93 -15.49
C GLN A 105 -7.24 3.03 -16.40
N GLN A 106 -6.41 3.59 -17.27
CA GLN A 106 -6.94 4.29 -18.44
C GLN A 106 -7.79 3.30 -19.25
N ALA A 107 -9.00 3.74 -19.59
CA ALA A 107 -10.09 2.96 -20.16
C ALA A 107 -9.67 2.03 -21.30
N THR A 108 -9.71 0.71 -21.09
CA THR A 108 -9.83 -0.28 -22.18
C THR A 108 -11.28 -0.57 -22.54
N ASN A 109 -12.26 0.06 -21.88
CA ASN A 109 -13.63 0.12 -22.35
C ASN A 109 -13.89 1.44 -23.07
N ALA A 110 -13.22 1.64 -24.22
CA ALA A 110 -13.81 2.50 -25.23
C ALA A 110 -15.14 1.85 -25.65
N PRO A 111 -16.29 2.55 -25.61
CA PRO A 111 -17.51 2.01 -26.18
C PRO A 111 -17.21 1.67 -27.64
N THR A 112 -17.38 0.39 -28.00
CA THR A 112 -17.30 -0.07 -29.38
C THR A 112 -18.17 0.88 -30.18
N SER A 113 -17.56 1.59 -31.13
CA SER A 113 -18.27 2.52 -32.01
C SER A 113 -19.54 1.85 -32.49
N VAL A 114 -20.71 2.40 -32.13
CA VAL A 114 -21.98 1.95 -32.70
C VAL A 114 -21.85 2.19 -34.20
N ASP A 115 -21.85 1.09 -34.96
CA ASP A 115 -21.83 1.15 -36.40
C ASP A 115 -23.13 1.79 -36.89
N LEU A 116 -23.02 3.05 -37.33
CA LEU A 116 -24.12 3.84 -37.89
C LEU A 116 -24.70 3.20 -39.16
N ALA A 117 -24.05 2.19 -39.76
CA ALA A 117 -24.60 1.44 -40.89
C ALA A 117 -25.84 0.59 -40.54
N THR A 118 -26.12 0.36 -39.25
CA THR A 118 -27.27 -0.48 -38.83
C THR A 118 -28.60 0.28 -38.72
N LEU A 119 -28.60 1.61 -38.86
CA LEU A 119 -29.80 2.47 -38.69
C LEU A 119 -30.52 2.85 -40.00
N THR A 120 -30.24 2.17 -41.12
CA THR A 120 -30.88 2.48 -42.42
C THR A 120 -31.63 1.32 -43.08
N ARG A 121 -32.36 0.52 -42.30
CA ARG A 121 -33.35 -0.42 -42.84
C ARG A 121 -34.71 -0.27 -42.18
#